data_AF-A0A934H2I2-F1
#
_entry.id   AF-A0A934H2I2-F1
#
_cell.length_a   1.000
_cell.length_b   1.000
_cell.length_c   1.000
_cell.angle_alpha   90.00
_cell.angle_beta   90.00
_cell.angle_gamma   90.00
#
_symmetry.space_group_name_H-M   'P 1'
#
loop_
_entity.id
_entity.type
_entity.pdbx_description
1 polymer ?
#
loop_
_entity_poly.entity_id
_entity_poly.type
_entity_poly.pdbx_seq_one_letter_code
_entity_poly.pdbx_strand_id
1 'polypeptide(L)'
;MMEWINSVLVVLAGLGLRLAIPIGITLLAVYVLHKVDVRWQEEAAQMPAQVDGDKPHCWDINACPAEKVKDCPVPASPEPCWQMHRQSNGYLAEACLNCQVFHQAPIPAPIHA
;
A
#
# COMPACT_ATOMS: atom_id res chain seq x y z
N MET A 1 -49.92 33.25 12.16
CA MET A 1 -48.99 32.48 13.02
C MET A 1 -48.77 31.04 12.54
N MET A 2 -49.66 30.40 11.78
CA MET A 2 -49.37 29.07 11.21
C MET A 2 -48.47 29.12 9.95
N GLU A 3 -48.60 30.15 9.11
CA GLU A 3 -47.83 30.24 7.85
C GLU A 3 -46.32 30.38 8.06
N TRP A 4 -45.86 31.14 9.06
CA TRP A 4 -44.42 31.27 9.33
C TRP A 4 -43.80 29.96 9.85
N ILE A 5 -44.55 29.20 10.66
CA ILE A 5 -44.12 27.88 11.15
C ILE A 5 -43.93 26.94 9.97
N ASN A 6 -44.89 26.90 9.05
CA ASN A 6 -44.80 26.06 7.85
C ASN A 6 -43.61 26.45 6.97
N SER A 7 -43.38 27.74 6.75
CA SER A 7 -42.22 28.23 5.98
C SER A 7 -40.88 27.84 6.61
N VAL A 8 -40.74 28.00 7.93
CA VAL A 8 -39.53 27.57 8.66
C VAL A 8 -39.33 26.06 8.55
N LEU A 9 -40.42 25.29 8.67
CA LEU A 9 -40.38 23.83 8.61
C LEU A 9 -39.95 23.32 7.22
N VAL A 10 -40.41 23.97 6.14
CA VAL A 10 -39.98 23.64 4.77
C VAL A 10 -38.50 23.95 4.55
N VAL A 11 -38.00 25.09 5.05
CA VAL A 11 -36.57 25.44 4.94
C VAL A 11 -35.70 24.45 5.70
N LEU A 12 -36.09 24.08 6.92
CA LEU A 12 -35.38 23.08 7.73
C LEU A 12 -35.41 21.70 7.08
N ALA A 13 -36.55 21.29 6.51
CA ALA A 13 -36.67 20.03 5.79
C ALA A 13 -35.77 20.00 4.55
N GLY A 14 -35.75 21.09 3.77
CA GLY A 14 -34.87 21.21 2.60
C GLY A 14 -33.39 21.18 2.96
N LEU A 15 -33.00 21.85 4.05
CA LEU A 15 -31.62 21.83 4.56
C LEU A 15 -31.25 20.43 5.09
N GLY A 16 -32.13 19.82 5.88
CA GLY A 16 -31.95 18.48 6.43
C GLY A 16 -31.78 17.45 5.33
N LEU A 17 -32.61 17.51 4.27
CA LEU A 17 -32.52 16.60 3.13
C LEU A 17 -31.18 16.75 2.39
N ARG A 18 -30.73 17.99 2.16
CA ARG A 18 -29.44 18.27 1.50
C ARG A 18 -28.23 17.84 2.31
N LEU A 19 -28.34 17.71 3.63
CA LEU A 19 -27.27 17.22 4.50
C LEU A 19 -27.35 15.70 4.67
N ALA A 20 -28.55 15.15 4.84
CA ALA A 20 -28.76 13.72 5.05
C ALA A 20 -28.37 12.90 3.82
N ILE A 21 -28.65 13.38 2.61
CA ILE A 21 -28.29 12.69 1.36
C ILE A 21 -26.77 12.47 1.23
N PRO A 22 -25.91 13.51 1.27
CA PRO A 22 -24.47 13.32 1.13
C PRO A 22 -23.88 12.49 2.28
N ILE A 23 -24.36 12.67 3.53
CA ILE A 23 -23.91 11.85 4.67
C ILE A 23 -24.32 10.39 4.49
N GLY A 24 -25.54 10.13 4.03
CA GLY A 24 -26.00 8.77 3.76
C GLY A 24 -25.17 8.09 2.67
N ILE A 25 -24.84 8.82 1.60
CA ILE A 25 -23.99 8.31 0.51
C ILE A 25 -22.58 8.00 1.01
N THR A 26 -21.96 8.88 1.80
CA THR A 26 -20.61 8.63 2.30
C THR A 26 -20.57 7.46 3.27
N LEU A 27 -21.55 7.34 4.17
CA LEU A 27 -21.67 6.19 5.08
C LEU A 27 -21.84 4.87 4.31
N LEU A 28 -22.68 4.88 3.27
CA LEU A 28 -22.87 3.72 2.40
C LEU A 28 -21.57 3.35 1.68
N ALA A 29 -20.86 4.33 1.14
CA ALA A 29 -19.58 4.10 0.45
C ALA A 29 -18.52 3.51 1.40
N VAL A 30 -18.38 4.06 2.60
CA VAL A 30 -17.47 3.54 3.63
C VAL A 30 -17.82 2.10 3.99
N TYR A 31 -19.11 1.79 4.18
CA TYR A 31 -19.55 0.43 4.49
C TYR A 31 -19.19 -0.57 3.39
N VAL A 32 -19.43 -0.20 2.12
CA VAL A 32 -19.11 -1.07 0.98
C VAL A 32 -17.60 -1.27 0.85
N LEU A 33 -16.81 -0.20 0.95
CA LEU A 33 -15.34 -0.27 0.84
C LEU A 33 -14.75 -1.11 1.98
N HIS A 34 -15.19 -0.90 3.21
CA HIS A 34 -14.73 -1.69 4.36
C HIS A 34 -15.03 -3.18 4.17
N LYS A 35 -16.23 -3.52 3.66
CA LYS A 35 -16.58 -4.92 3.41
C LYS A 35 -15.69 -5.58 2.35
N VAL A 36 -15.33 -4.83 1.30
CA VAL A 36 -14.41 -5.32 0.26
C VAL A 36 -12.99 -5.48 0.81
N ASP A 37 -12.53 -4.51 1.59
CA ASP A 37 -11.22 -4.52 2.22
C ASP A 37 -11.02 -5.73 3.13
N VAL A 38 -11.99 -6.01 4.02
CA VAL A 38 -11.95 -7.19 4.90
C VAL A 38 -11.81 -8.48 4.11
N ARG A 39 -12.58 -8.63 3.01
CA ARG A 39 -12.49 -9.82 2.16
C ARG A 39 -11.09 -9.95 1.54
N TRP A 40 -10.50 -8.86 1.07
CA TRP A 40 -9.13 -8.89 0.52
C TRP A 40 -8.08 -9.20 1.57
N GLN A 41 -8.25 -8.72 2.81
CA GLN A 41 -7.35 -9.08 3.91
C GLN A 41 -7.45 -10.57 4.25
N GLU A 42 -8.65 -11.15 4.24
CA GLU A 42 -8.86 -12.59 4.43
C GLU A 42 -8.21 -13.41 3.30
N GLU A 43 -8.36 -12.98 2.04
CA GLU A 43 -7.70 -13.60 0.89
C GLU A 43 -6.17 -13.52 1.02
N ALA A 44 -5.63 -12.37 1.41
CA ALA A 44 -4.19 -12.17 1.61
C ALA A 44 -3.63 -13.01 2.76
N ALA A 45 -4.37 -13.18 3.86
CA ALA A 45 -3.97 -14.03 4.98
C ALA A 45 -3.93 -15.52 4.61
N GLN A 46 -4.73 -15.93 3.62
CA GLN A 46 -4.75 -17.31 3.10
C GLN A 46 -3.69 -17.53 2.01
N MET A 47 -3.14 -16.48 1.42
CA MET A 47 -2.00 -16.62 0.52
C MET A 47 -0.79 -17.05 1.35
N PRO A 48 -0.12 -18.17 1.00
CA PRO A 48 1.10 -18.53 1.68
C PRO A 48 2.10 -17.38 1.53
N ALA A 49 2.73 -16.98 2.64
CA ALA A 49 3.93 -16.14 2.56
C ALA A 49 4.83 -16.78 1.49
N GLN A 50 5.19 -16.02 0.45
CA GLN A 50 6.10 -16.55 -0.56
C GLN A 50 7.34 -17.01 0.20
N VAL A 51 7.49 -18.34 0.24
CA VAL A 51 8.57 -19.03 0.94
C VAL A 51 9.85 -18.34 0.53
N ASP A 52 10.73 -18.08 1.51
CA ASP A 52 12.12 -17.69 1.32
C ASP A 52 12.83 -18.77 0.46
N GLY A 53 12.49 -18.83 -0.83
CA GLY A 53 13.31 -19.44 -1.83
C GLY A 53 14.61 -18.65 -1.86
N ASP A 54 15.72 -19.36 -1.97
CA ASP A 54 17.08 -18.83 -2.03
C ASP A 54 17.09 -17.58 -2.93
N LYS A 55 17.09 -16.40 -2.30
CA LYS A 55 16.88 -15.14 -3.02
C LYS A 55 18.15 -14.92 -3.84
N PRO A 56 18.07 -14.96 -5.17
CA PRO A 56 19.26 -14.92 -6.00
C PRO A 56 20.00 -13.62 -5.69
N HIS A 57 21.27 -13.73 -5.32
CA HIS A 57 22.03 -12.57 -4.95
C HIS A 57 22.22 -11.65 -6.16
N CYS A 58 22.20 -10.33 -5.93
CA CYS A 58 22.28 -9.38 -7.03
C CYS A 58 23.60 -9.48 -7.81
N TRP A 59 24.68 -9.96 -7.18
CA TRP A 59 25.97 -10.16 -7.83
C TRP A 59 25.98 -11.40 -8.74
N ASP A 60 25.14 -12.41 -8.46
CA ASP A 60 24.98 -13.59 -9.32
C ASP A 60 24.21 -13.22 -10.59
N ILE A 61 23.16 -12.40 -10.47
CA ILE A 61 22.34 -11.99 -11.61
C ILE A 61 23.03 -10.92 -12.48
N ASN A 62 23.73 -9.97 -11.87
CA ASN A 62 24.41 -8.90 -12.63
C ASN A 62 25.84 -9.27 -13.05
N ALA A 63 26.27 -10.52 -12.82
CA ALA A 63 27.63 -11.01 -13.11
C ALA A 63 28.71 -10.03 -12.63
N CYS A 64 28.60 -9.58 -11.38
CA CYS A 64 29.51 -8.59 -10.83
C CYS A 64 30.92 -9.19 -10.69
N PRO A 65 31.99 -8.49 -11.13
CA PRO A 65 33.36 -8.95 -10.91
C PRO A 65 33.69 -8.98 -9.42
N ALA A 66 34.55 -9.92 -9.01
CA ALA A 66 34.88 -10.17 -7.61
C ALA A 66 35.45 -8.92 -6.91
N GLU A 67 36.15 -8.04 -7.64
CA GLU A 67 36.62 -6.76 -7.10
C GLU A 67 35.46 -5.84 -6.66
N LYS A 68 34.38 -5.76 -7.45
CA LYS A 68 33.21 -4.93 -7.12
C LYS A 68 32.38 -5.48 -5.96
N VAL A 69 32.40 -6.79 -5.75
CA VAL A 69 31.65 -7.43 -4.65
C VAL A 69 32.29 -7.10 -3.30
N LYS A 70 33.62 -7.00 -3.24
CA LYS A 70 34.36 -6.64 -2.01
C LYS A 70 34.02 -5.24 -1.51
N ASP A 71 33.78 -4.31 -2.44
CA ASP A 71 33.42 -2.92 -2.13
C ASP A 71 31.90 -2.72 -1.97
N CYS A 72 31.11 -3.79 -2.08
CA CYS A 72 29.66 -3.72 -1.99
C CYS A 72 29.21 -3.92 -0.53
N PRO A 73 28.34 -3.06 0.03
CA PRO A 73 27.82 -3.23 1.39
C PRO A 73 26.72 -4.31 1.48
N VAL A 74 26.18 -4.78 0.35
CA VAL A 74 25.05 -5.71 0.28
C VAL A 74 25.32 -7.09 0.92
N PRO A 75 26.47 -7.76 0.69
CA PRO A 75 26.72 -9.09 1.26
C PRO A 75 26.75 -9.11 2.80
N ALA A 76 27.03 -7.95 3.42
CA ALA A 76 27.07 -7.81 4.88
C ALA A 76 25.70 -7.42 5.48
N SER A 77 24.70 -7.09 4.64
CA SER A 77 23.40 -6.62 5.10
C SER A 77 22.38 -7.76 5.16
N PRO A 78 21.54 -7.82 6.20
CA PRO A 78 20.37 -8.71 6.22
C PRO A 78 19.27 -8.24 5.25
N GLU A 79 19.34 -6.99 4.79
CA GLU A 79 18.37 -6.42 3.85
C GLU A 79 18.69 -6.81 2.40
N PRO A 80 17.67 -6.95 1.53
CA PRO A 80 17.90 -7.22 0.13
C PRO A 80 18.64 -6.06 -0.56
N CYS A 81 19.35 -6.36 -1.65
CA CYS A 81 20.22 -5.39 -2.33
C CYS A 81 19.53 -4.06 -2.68
N TRP A 82 18.26 -4.11 -3.06
CA TRP A 82 17.51 -2.93 -3.48
C TRP A 82 17.13 -2.01 -2.31
N GLN A 83 17.01 -2.54 -1.08
CA GLN A 83 16.86 -1.72 0.14
C GLN A 83 18.16 -0.96 0.44
N MET A 84 19.31 -1.61 0.29
CA MET A 84 20.61 -0.98 0.50
C MET A 84 20.92 0.11 -0.53
N HIS A 85 20.37 -0.01 -1.74
CA HIS A 85 20.49 0.98 -2.80
C HIS A 85 19.35 2.03 -2.81
N ARG A 86 18.55 2.13 -1.73
CA ARG A 86 17.64 3.27 -1.57
C ARG A 86 18.45 4.55 -1.44
N GLN A 87 17.98 5.57 -2.15
CA GLN A 87 18.46 6.93 -2.01
C GLN A 87 17.97 7.54 -0.69
N SER A 88 18.65 8.57 -0.22
CA SER A 88 18.30 9.30 1.01
C SER A 88 16.92 9.96 0.96
N ASN A 89 16.40 10.21 -0.23
CA ASN A 89 15.04 10.73 -0.48
C ASN A 89 13.96 9.62 -0.40
N GLY A 90 14.32 8.37 -0.11
CA GLY A 90 13.42 7.23 -0.03
C GLY A 90 13.10 6.56 -1.36
N TYR A 91 13.60 7.07 -2.49
CA TYR A 91 13.43 6.46 -3.80
C TYR A 91 14.45 5.34 -4.05
N LEU A 92 14.08 4.40 -4.91
CA LEU A 92 15.00 3.38 -5.40
C LEU A 92 15.94 3.97 -6.47
N ALA A 93 17.17 3.49 -6.55
CA ALA A 93 18.03 3.79 -7.69
C ALA A 93 17.40 3.26 -9.00
N GLU A 94 17.54 3.99 -10.11
CA GLU A 94 16.95 3.61 -11.41
C GLU A 94 17.40 2.23 -11.89
N ALA A 95 18.65 1.85 -11.61
CA ALA A 95 19.17 0.53 -11.92
C ALA A 95 18.42 -0.59 -11.19
N CYS A 96 17.89 -0.32 -10.00
CA CYS A 96 17.10 -1.29 -9.23
C CYS A 96 15.66 -1.39 -9.73
N LEU A 97 15.09 -0.34 -10.33
CA LEU A 97 13.72 -0.34 -10.84
C LEU A 97 13.50 -1.35 -11.97
N ASN A 98 14.56 -1.67 -12.73
CA ASN A 98 14.54 -2.64 -13.82
C ASN A 98 15.24 -3.96 -13.46
N CYS A 99 15.62 -4.16 -12.19
CA CYS A 99 16.36 -5.34 -11.75
C CYS A 99 15.42 -6.50 -11.46
N GLN A 100 15.73 -7.69 -12.00
CA GLN A 100 14.91 -8.89 -11.81
C GLN A 100 14.75 -9.28 -10.31
N VAL A 101 15.77 -9.02 -9.48
CA VAL A 101 15.70 -9.23 -8.02
C VAL A 101 14.61 -8.37 -7.38
N PHE A 102 14.47 -7.12 -7.81
CA PHE A 102 13.43 -6.22 -7.29
C PHE A 102 12.04 -6.63 -7.78
N HIS A 103 11.91 -7.04 -9.04
CA HIS A 103 10.63 -7.54 -9.57
C HIS A 103 10.13 -8.82 -8.92
N GLN A 104 11.03 -9.60 -8.33
CA GLN A 104 10.72 -10.81 -7.57
C GLN A 104 10.66 -10.56 -6.06
N ALA A 105 10.77 -9.30 -5.60
CA ALA A 105 10.70 -8.98 -4.19
C ALA A 105 9.30 -9.35 -3.65
N PRO A 106 9.22 -9.93 -2.45
CA PRO A 106 7.94 -10.24 -1.84
C PRO A 106 7.15 -8.94 -1.63
N ILE A 107 5.84 -9.01 -1.85
CA ILE A 107 4.93 -7.91 -1.57
C ILE A 107 5.08 -7.56 -0.07
N PRO A 108 5.31 -6.29 0.30
CA PRO A 108 5.42 -5.90 1.70
C PRO A 108 4.18 -6.37 2.47
N ALA A 109 4.37 -7.32 3.38
CA ALA A 109 3.29 -7.75 4.25
C ALA A 109 2.92 -6.59 5.19
N PRO A 110 1.62 -6.35 5.45
CA PRO A 110 1.21 -5.39 6.46
C PRO A 110 1.84 -5.77 7.79
N ILE A 111 2.51 -4.79 8.42
CA ILE A 111 3.12 -4.95 9.74
C ILE A 111 1.97 -5.02 10.75
N HIS A 112 1.48 -6.21 11.05
CA HIS A 112 0.62 -6.43 12.21
C HIS A 112 1.52 -6.42 13.45
N ALA A 113 1.44 -5.34 14.23
CA ALA A 113 2.07 -5.22 15.54
C ALA A 113 1.12 -5.73 16.64
#